data_AF-A0AAD4E417-F1
#
_entry.id   AF-A0AAD4E417-F1
#
_cell.length_a   1.000
_cell.length_b   1.000
_cell.length_c   1.000
_cell.angle_alpha   90.00
_cell.angle_beta   90.00
_cell.angle_gamma   90.00
#
_symmetry.space_group_name_H-M   'P 1'
#
loop_
_entity.id
_entity.type
_entity.pdbx_description
1 polymer ?
#
loop_
_entity_poly.entity_id
_entity_poly.type
_entity_poly.pdbx_seq_one_letter_code
_entity_poly.pdbx_strand_id
1 'polypeptide(L)'
;MPSSPIRAVANFLQKLANTDNMASEAPDDQLNRASLSDIASTSPATSETRLDHAIISPIKQKQGGALDIQPRTHNERVVNHKKEQKRIADDKKTRREERERRSEALATWKRLEDARKRENNEQCTRYREAVEIWNEEKSKAKLSKQKFTSKKPVLGKLQPPVPRPRFNTCEVDDNESAEDVMAPDEDSSEDSDDER
;
A
#
# COMPACT_ATOMS: atom_id res chain seq x y z
N MET A 1 -34.59 12.55 37.27
CA MET A 1 -34.09 11.17 37.08
C MET A 1 -33.12 11.18 35.91
N PRO A 2 -31.82 11.42 36.13
CA PRO A 2 -30.83 11.47 35.04
C PRO A 2 -30.57 10.06 34.49
N SER A 3 -30.76 9.91 33.19
CA SER A 3 -30.48 8.70 32.41
C SER A 3 -28.99 8.37 32.49
N SER A 4 -28.66 7.18 33.01
CA SER A 4 -27.27 6.74 33.19
C SER A 4 -26.59 6.45 31.84
N PRO A 5 -25.44 7.08 31.54
CA PRO A 5 -24.71 6.94 30.27
C PRO A 5 -24.17 5.51 30.01
N ILE A 6 -24.17 4.65 31.03
CA ILE A 6 -23.68 3.26 30.95
C ILE A 6 -24.53 2.42 29.97
N ARG A 7 -25.81 2.75 29.76
CA ARG A 7 -26.67 1.98 28.84
C ARG A 7 -26.37 2.18 27.36
N ALA A 8 -25.73 3.30 26.98
CA ALA A 8 -25.42 3.58 25.58
C ALA A 8 -24.26 2.72 25.06
N VAL A 9 -23.29 2.41 25.91
CA VAL A 9 -22.09 1.62 25.54
C VAL A 9 -22.45 0.15 25.29
N ALA A 10 -23.39 -0.41 26.06
CA ALA A 10 -23.84 -1.80 25.90
C ALA A 10 -24.50 -2.06 24.54
N ASN A 11 -25.30 -1.12 24.03
CA ASN A 11 -25.96 -1.27 22.73
C ASN A 11 -24.98 -1.14 21.55
N PHE A 12 -23.86 -0.42 21.72
CA PHE A 12 -22.84 -0.31 20.68
C PHE A 12 -22.00 -1.59 20.56
N LEU A 13 -21.62 -2.20 21.69
CA LEU A 13 -20.89 -3.47 21.70
C LEU A 13 -21.72 -4.63 21.14
N GLN A 14 -23.03 -4.65 21.40
CA GLN A 14 -23.91 -5.68 20.83
C GLN A 14 -24.12 -5.54 19.32
N LYS A 15 -23.91 -4.34 18.75
CA LYS A 15 -24.02 -4.09 17.31
C LYS A 15 -22.78 -4.56 16.54
N LEU A 16 -21.60 -4.57 17.17
CA LEU A 16 -20.36 -5.05 16.54
C LEU A 16 -20.34 -6.58 16.42
N ALA A 17 -20.87 -7.30 17.40
CA ALA A 17 -20.89 -8.77 17.40
C ALA A 17 -21.74 -9.41 16.28
N ASN A 18 -22.64 -8.66 15.63
CA ASN A 18 -23.53 -9.19 14.59
C ASN A 18 -23.01 -8.97 13.15
N THR A 19 -21.81 -8.39 12.96
CA THR A 19 -21.27 -8.10 11.62
C THR A 19 -20.43 -9.22 11.01
N ASP A 20 -20.08 -10.25 11.78
CA ASP A 20 -19.23 -11.36 11.31
C ASP A 20 -19.98 -12.45 10.52
N ASN A 21 -21.30 -12.33 10.32
CA ASN A 21 -22.11 -13.41 9.75
C ASN A 21 -22.52 -13.22 8.27
N MET A 22 -21.82 -12.37 7.51
CA MET A 22 -22.15 -12.07 6.09
C MET A 22 -21.00 -12.34 5.10
N ALA A 23 -19.93 -13.02 5.52
CA ALA A 23 -18.75 -13.26 4.68
C ALA A 23 -18.59 -14.72 4.22
N SER A 24 -19.66 -15.36 3.73
CA SER A 24 -19.55 -16.69 3.13
C SER A 24 -20.59 -16.95 2.04
N GLU A 25 -20.52 -16.19 0.95
CA GLU A 25 -20.97 -16.68 -0.35
C GLU A 25 -20.04 -16.10 -1.42
N ALA A 26 -18.94 -16.82 -1.67
CA ALA A 26 -18.10 -16.56 -2.83
C ALA A 26 -18.85 -17.06 -4.07
N PRO A 27 -19.10 -16.22 -5.09
CA PRO A 27 -19.60 -16.71 -6.36
C PRO A 27 -18.49 -17.54 -7.03
N ASP A 28 -18.80 -18.81 -7.30
CA ASP A 28 -18.04 -19.68 -8.18
C ASP A 28 -18.03 -19.08 -9.60
N ASP A 29 -17.09 -18.18 -9.86
CA ASP A 29 -16.79 -17.68 -11.21
C ASP A 29 -16.12 -18.79 -12.02
N GLN A 30 -16.97 -19.62 -12.64
CA GLN A 30 -16.66 -20.41 -13.82
C GLN A 30 -16.34 -19.47 -15.00
N LEU A 31 -15.16 -18.84 -14.97
CA LEU A 31 -14.61 -18.16 -16.13
C LEU A 31 -13.60 -19.07 -16.81
N ASN A 32 -14.14 -19.85 -17.75
CA ASN A 32 -13.56 -20.13 -19.06
C ASN A 32 -12.03 -20.11 -19.13
N ARG A 33 -11.49 -21.33 -19.00
CA ARG A 33 -10.16 -21.75 -19.43
C ARG A 33 -9.99 -21.49 -20.94
N ALA A 34 -9.77 -20.23 -21.33
CA ALA A 34 -9.28 -19.88 -22.65
C ALA A 34 -7.79 -20.21 -22.70
N SER A 35 -7.45 -21.27 -23.44
CA SER A 35 -6.08 -21.71 -23.68
C SER A 35 -5.30 -20.59 -24.39
N LEU A 36 -4.40 -19.94 -23.67
CA LEU A 36 -3.49 -18.89 -24.15
C LEU A 36 -2.23 -19.46 -24.84
N SER A 37 -2.27 -20.71 -25.30
CA SER A 37 -1.12 -21.43 -25.84
C SER A 37 -0.73 -21.03 -27.27
N ASP A 38 -1.54 -20.24 -27.99
CA ASP A 38 -1.40 -20.12 -29.46
C ASP A 38 -0.84 -18.77 -29.96
N ILE A 39 -0.22 -17.95 -29.09
CA ILE A 39 0.39 -16.67 -29.53
C ILE A 39 1.91 -16.60 -29.29
N ALA A 40 2.57 -17.75 -29.23
CA ALA A 40 4.02 -17.82 -29.34
C ALA A 40 4.47 -17.62 -30.80
N SER A 41 4.33 -16.38 -31.30
CA SER A 41 5.03 -15.96 -32.52
C SER A 41 6.48 -15.66 -32.16
N THR A 42 7.31 -16.70 -32.21
CA THR A 42 8.76 -16.64 -32.14
C THR A 42 9.32 -16.11 -33.46
N SER A 43 9.25 -14.79 -33.65
CA SER A 43 10.02 -14.11 -34.69
C SER A 43 11.00 -13.12 -34.04
N PRO A 44 12.31 -13.41 -34.04
CA PRO A 44 13.32 -12.41 -33.71
C PRO A 44 13.52 -11.51 -34.92
N ALA A 45 12.65 -10.51 -35.09
CA ALA A 45 12.83 -9.46 -36.09
C ALA A 45 13.71 -8.34 -35.51
N THR A 46 15.01 -8.59 -35.35
CA THR A 46 16.01 -7.54 -35.15
C THR A 46 16.26 -6.84 -36.48
N SER A 47 15.34 -5.97 -36.88
CA SER A 47 15.63 -4.94 -37.88
C SER A 47 16.05 -3.68 -37.12
N GLU A 48 17.36 -3.53 -36.94
CA GLU A 48 18.00 -2.32 -36.42
C GLU A 48 17.89 -1.23 -37.50
N THR A 49 16.69 -0.68 -37.69
CA THR A 49 16.52 0.58 -38.41
C THR A 49 16.96 1.69 -37.48
N ARG A 50 18.25 1.99 -37.57
CA ARG A 50 18.89 3.22 -37.09
C ARG A 50 18.24 4.40 -37.84
N LEU A 51 17.06 4.80 -37.37
CA LEU A 51 16.43 6.05 -37.77
C LEU A 51 17.27 7.15 -37.17
N ASP A 52 18.13 7.75 -38.00
CA ASP A 52 18.76 9.02 -37.68
C ASP A 52 17.65 9.96 -37.21
N HIS A 53 17.66 10.25 -35.92
CA HIS A 53 16.70 11.12 -35.28
C HIS A 53 16.92 12.51 -35.87
N ALA A 54 16.21 12.81 -36.97
CA ALA A 54 16.02 14.16 -37.41
C ALA A 54 15.46 14.89 -36.20
N ILE A 55 16.27 15.77 -35.63
CA ILE A 55 15.87 16.70 -34.57
C ILE A 55 14.87 17.63 -35.25
N ILE A 56 13.61 17.19 -35.34
CA ILE A 56 12.49 18.01 -35.78
C ILE A 56 12.37 19.07 -34.70
N SER A 57 13.02 20.20 -34.97
CA SER A 57 12.95 21.37 -34.12
C SER A 57 11.47 21.67 -33.88
N PRO A 58 11.04 21.94 -32.64
CA PRO A 58 9.65 22.25 -32.35
C PRO A 58 9.21 23.37 -33.29
N ILE A 59 8.26 23.06 -34.17
CA ILE A 59 7.60 24.08 -34.98
C ILE A 59 7.05 25.08 -33.97
N LYS A 60 7.65 26.27 -33.92
CA LYS A 60 7.16 27.38 -33.12
C LYS A 60 5.81 27.77 -33.71
N GLN A 61 4.76 27.06 -33.29
CA GLN A 61 3.39 27.49 -33.50
C GLN A 61 3.31 28.87 -32.87
N LYS A 62 3.24 29.90 -33.72
CA LYS A 62 2.84 31.23 -33.29
C LYS A 62 1.53 31.04 -32.55
N GLN A 63 1.56 31.22 -31.23
CA GLN A 63 0.37 31.30 -30.39
C GLN A 63 -0.41 32.52 -30.86
N GLY A 64 -1.15 32.38 -31.96
CA GLY A 64 -2.26 33.25 -32.26
C GLY A 64 -3.20 33.08 -31.10
N GLY A 65 -3.35 34.15 -30.31
CA GLY A 65 -4.10 34.15 -29.06
C GLY A 65 -5.39 33.39 -29.26
N ALA A 66 -5.60 32.36 -28.44
CA ALA A 66 -6.90 31.73 -28.28
C ALA A 66 -7.85 32.87 -27.94
N LEU A 67 -8.55 33.37 -28.95
CA LEU A 67 -9.52 34.43 -28.79
C LEU A 67 -10.49 33.88 -27.77
N ASP A 68 -10.59 34.56 -26.63
CA ASP A 68 -11.62 34.35 -25.64
C ASP A 68 -12.95 34.65 -26.35
N ILE A 69 -13.46 33.65 -27.08
CA ILE A 69 -14.74 33.76 -27.78
C ILE A 69 -15.78 33.74 -26.67
N GLN A 70 -16.07 34.95 -26.19
CA GLN A 70 -17.17 35.21 -25.28
C GLN A 70 -18.42 34.53 -25.87
N PRO A 71 -19.08 33.65 -25.12
CA PRO A 71 -20.25 32.93 -25.63
C PRO A 71 -21.32 33.93 -26.05
N ARG A 72 -21.73 33.86 -27.32
CA ARG A 72 -22.63 34.84 -27.97
C ARG A 72 -24.07 34.66 -27.51
N THR A 73 -24.44 33.46 -27.06
CA THR A 73 -25.80 33.13 -26.64
C THR A 73 -25.84 32.55 -25.22
N HIS A 74 -26.99 32.69 -24.54
CA HIS A 74 -27.22 32.08 -23.23
C HIS A 74 -27.08 30.55 -23.27
N ASN A 75 -27.53 29.91 -24.36
CA ASN A 75 -27.44 28.47 -24.53
C ASN A 75 -25.99 27.98 -24.58
N GLU A 76 -25.09 28.70 -25.26
CA GLU A 76 -23.65 28.40 -25.27
C GLU A 76 -23.04 28.47 -23.86
N ARG A 77 -23.45 29.46 -23.04
CA ARG A 77 -22.99 29.57 -21.64
C ARG A 77 -23.38 28.35 -20.82
N VAL A 78 -24.63 27.91 -20.93
CA VAL A 78 -25.13 26.74 -20.17
C VAL A 78 -24.42 25.45 -20.60
N VAL A 79 -24.21 25.25 -21.91
CA VAL A 79 -23.49 24.07 -22.43
C VAL A 79 -22.04 24.06 -21.95
N ASN A 80 -21.34 25.19 -22.05
CA ASN A 80 -19.95 25.31 -21.59
C ASN A 80 -19.85 25.07 -20.08
N HIS A 81 -20.76 25.61 -19.27
CA HIS A 81 -20.77 25.36 -17.83
C HIS A 81 -20.96 23.88 -17.49
N LYS A 82 -21.91 23.18 -18.13
CA LYS A 82 -22.10 21.74 -17.92
C LYS A 82 -20.88 20.92 -18.31
N LYS A 83 -20.22 21.28 -19.43
CA LYS A 83 -18.99 20.63 -19.86
C LYS A 83 -17.88 20.83 -18.83
N GLU A 84 -17.73 22.03 -18.29
CA GLU A 84 -16.71 22.33 -17.29
C GLU A 84 -16.97 21.59 -15.98
N GLN A 85 -18.22 21.58 -15.49
CA GLN A 85 -18.61 20.80 -14.32
C GLN A 85 -18.28 19.31 -14.48
N LYS A 86 -18.51 18.76 -15.68
CA LYS A 86 -18.15 17.38 -15.99
C LYS A 86 -16.62 17.17 -15.92
N ARG A 87 -15.83 18.07 -16.50
CA ARG A 87 -14.36 17.98 -16.45
C ARG A 87 -13.83 18.04 -15.02
N ILE A 88 -14.37 18.94 -14.19
CA ILE A 88 -14.02 19.05 -12.77
C ILE A 88 -14.38 17.75 -12.03
N ALA A 89 -15.55 17.18 -12.29
CA ALA A 89 -15.97 15.92 -11.66
C ALA A 89 -15.08 14.74 -12.07
N ASP A 90 -14.74 14.65 -13.36
CA ASP A 90 -13.86 13.61 -13.90
C ASP A 90 -12.44 13.74 -13.30
N ASP A 91 -11.89 14.95 -13.21
CA ASP A 91 -10.56 15.21 -12.63
C ASP A 91 -10.51 14.89 -11.12
N LYS A 92 -11.54 15.29 -10.37
CA LYS A 92 -11.68 14.92 -8.95
C LYS A 92 -11.75 13.41 -8.76
N LYS A 93 -12.44 12.71 -9.66
CA LYS A 93 -12.54 11.26 -9.64
C LYS A 93 -11.19 10.61 -9.91
N THR A 94 -10.46 11.03 -10.94
CA THR A 94 -9.13 10.48 -11.24
C THR A 94 -8.13 10.73 -10.10
N ARG A 95 -8.15 11.92 -9.49
CA ARG A 95 -7.31 12.22 -8.32
C ARG A 95 -7.67 11.39 -7.09
N ARG A 96 -8.94 10.99 -6.93
CA ARG A 96 -9.35 10.08 -5.85
C ARG A 96 -8.87 8.65 -6.12
N GLU A 97 -9.08 8.14 -7.32
CA GLU A 97 -8.66 6.79 -7.71
C GLU A 97 -7.13 6.62 -7.59
N GLU A 98 -6.34 7.64 -7.94
CA GLU A 98 -4.89 7.61 -7.77
C GLU A 98 -4.46 7.55 -6.29
N ARG A 99 -5.14 8.31 -5.42
CA ARG A 99 -4.91 8.26 -3.96
C ARG A 99 -5.27 6.89 -3.38
N GLU A 100 -6.41 6.33 -3.79
CA GLU A 100 -6.84 4.99 -3.38
C GLU A 100 -5.82 3.94 -3.82
N ARG A 101 -5.46 3.92 -5.10
CA ARG A 101 -4.41 3.03 -5.64
C ARG A 101 -3.09 3.15 -4.87
N ARG A 102 -2.67 4.38 -4.53
CA ARG A 102 -1.44 4.62 -3.75
C ARG A 102 -1.56 4.06 -2.34
N SER A 103 -2.70 4.28 -1.67
CA SER A 103 -2.96 3.78 -0.32
C SER A 103 -3.02 2.25 -0.28
N GLU A 104 -3.65 1.60 -1.26
CA GLU A 104 -3.70 0.14 -1.39
C GLU A 104 -2.30 -0.46 -1.59
N ALA A 105 -1.49 0.12 -2.46
CA ALA A 105 -0.12 -0.31 -2.69
C ALA A 105 0.76 -0.17 -1.43
N LEU A 106 0.54 0.88 -0.61
CA LEU A 106 1.22 1.02 0.67
C LEU A 106 0.71 0.02 1.73
N ALA A 107 -0.60 -0.23 1.77
CA ALA A 107 -1.21 -1.19 2.69
C ALA A 107 -0.73 -2.63 2.42
N THR A 108 -0.68 -3.02 1.14
CA THR A 108 -0.14 -4.33 0.73
C THR A 108 1.34 -4.46 1.10
N TRP A 109 2.15 -3.43 0.82
CA TRP A 109 3.55 -3.41 1.25
C TRP A 109 3.71 -3.56 2.77
N LYS A 110 2.92 -2.84 3.56
CA LYS A 110 2.95 -2.94 5.03
C LYS A 110 2.64 -4.36 5.52
N ARG A 111 1.61 -5.01 4.96
CA ARG A 111 1.26 -6.40 5.30
C ARG A 111 2.41 -7.38 5.03
N LEU A 112 3.09 -7.23 3.89
CA LEU A 112 4.25 -8.06 3.55
C LEU A 112 5.43 -7.82 4.49
N GLU A 113 5.69 -6.57 4.83
CA GLU A 113 6.77 -6.20 5.75
C GLU A 113 6.52 -6.71 7.17
N ASP A 114 5.28 -6.65 7.64
CA ASP A 114 4.87 -7.18 8.95
C ASP A 114 4.98 -8.72 8.99
N ALA A 115 4.56 -9.41 7.92
CA ALA A 115 4.73 -10.86 7.80
C ALA A 115 6.21 -11.26 7.85
N ARG A 116 7.06 -10.59 7.07
CA ARG A 116 8.52 -10.79 7.07
C ARG A 116 9.13 -10.59 8.46
N LYS A 117 8.74 -9.52 9.17
CA LYS A 117 9.22 -9.22 10.52
C LYS A 117 8.83 -10.32 11.50
N ARG A 118 7.60 -10.83 11.43
CA ARG A 118 7.13 -11.94 12.27
C ARG A 118 7.98 -13.19 12.07
N GLU A 119 8.19 -13.60 10.82
CA GLU A 119 9.01 -14.78 10.49
C GLU A 119 10.47 -14.61 10.95
N ASN A 120 11.08 -13.45 10.70
CA ASN A 120 12.44 -13.18 11.15
C ASN A 120 12.54 -13.18 12.69
N ASN A 121 11.53 -12.64 13.38
CA ASN A 121 11.50 -12.68 14.84
C ASN A 121 11.40 -14.13 15.36
N GLU A 122 10.53 -14.95 14.77
CA GLU A 122 10.42 -16.37 15.09
C GLU A 122 11.72 -17.15 14.84
N GLN A 123 12.47 -16.81 13.78
CA GLN A 123 13.79 -17.42 13.56
C GLN A 123 14.79 -17.00 14.64
N CYS A 124 14.77 -15.73 15.03
CA CYS A 124 15.61 -15.22 16.11
C CYS A 124 15.26 -15.83 17.47
N THR A 125 13.98 -16.06 17.79
CA THR A 125 13.58 -16.74 19.03
C THR A 125 14.05 -18.19 19.05
N ARG A 126 13.79 -18.97 17.99
CA ARG A 126 14.28 -20.36 17.87
C ARG A 126 15.79 -20.47 18.00
N TYR A 127 16.53 -19.54 17.41
CA TYR A 127 17.99 -19.51 17.53
C TYR A 127 18.43 -19.21 18.98
N ARG A 128 17.78 -18.27 19.68
CA ARG A 128 18.07 -17.97 21.08
C ARG A 128 17.84 -19.19 21.97
N GLU A 129 16.71 -19.85 21.82
CA GLU A 129 16.38 -21.10 22.54
C GLU A 129 17.40 -22.20 22.26
N ALA A 130 17.78 -22.41 20.99
CA ALA A 130 18.79 -23.40 20.63
C ALA A 130 20.17 -23.09 21.25
N VAL A 131 20.55 -21.81 21.30
CA VAL A 131 21.80 -21.37 21.95
C VAL A 131 21.74 -21.56 23.46
N GLU A 132 20.59 -21.30 24.09
CA GLU A 132 20.38 -21.54 25.52
C GLU A 132 20.53 -23.03 25.86
N ILE A 133 19.83 -23.91 25.14
CA ILE A 133 19.97 -25.37 25.29
C ILE A 133 21.43 -25.80 25.12
N TRP A 134 22.11 -25.29 24.07
CA TRP A 134 23.52 -25.61 23.84
C TRP A 134 24.43 -25.14 24.99
N ASN A 135 24.16 -23.98 25.59
CA ASN A 135 24.90 -23.48 26.75
C ASN A 135 24.66 -24.34 27.99
N GLU A 136 23.43 -24.79 28.23
CA GLU A 136 23.10 -25.71 29.31
C GLU A 136 23.85 -27.04 29.15
N GLU A 137 23.80 -27.66 27.97
CA GLU A 137 24.49 -28.92 27.68
C GLU A 137 26.00 -28.77 27.86
N LYS A 138 26.58 -27.67 27.35
CA LYS A 138 27.99 -27.36 27.53
C LYS A 138 28.36 -27.23 29.02
N SER A 139 27.50 -26.60 29.81
CA SER A 139 27.69 -26.44 31.26
C SER A 139 27.58 -27.78 31.98
N LYS A 140 26.63 -28.63 31.62
CA LYS A 140 26.47 -30.01 32.15
C LYS A 140 27.71 -30.87 31.82
N ALA A 141 28.22 -30.80 30.59
CA ALA A 141 29.44 -31.50 30.18
C ALA A 141 30.67 -31.01 30.97
N LYS A 142 30.76 -29.70 31.24
CA LYS A 142 31.82 -29.13 32.08
C LYS A 142 31.77 -29.64 33.52
N LEU A 143 30.57 -29.68 34.13
CA LEU A 143 30.38 -30.20 35.50
C LEU A 143 30.75 -31.67 35.62
N SER A 144 30.45 -32.48 34.60
CA SER A 144 30.82 -33.91 34.53
C SER A 144 32.26 -34.16 34.08
N LYS A 145 33.06 -33.11 33.82
CA LYS A 145 34.43 -33.18 33.28
C LYS A 145 34.53 -33.95 31.95
N GLN A 146 33.44 -34.02 31.18
CA GLN A 146 33.38 -34.64 29.87
C GLN A 146 33.78 -33.62 28.78
N LYS A 147 34.42 -34.09 27.70
CA LYS A 147 34.69 -33.25 26.52
C LYS A 147 33.37 -32.98 25.77
N PHE A 148 33.05 -31.71 25.56
CA PHE A 148 31.86 -31.29 24.81
C PHE A 148 32.20 -31.10 23.33
N THR A 149 31.58 -31.88 22.44
CA THR A 149 31.89 -31.91 20.99
C THR A 149 30.78 -31.31 20.11
N SER A 150 29.64 -30.94 20.68
CA SER A 150 28.51 -30.40 19.91
C SER A 150 28.82 -29.00 19.37
N LYS A 151 28.56 -28.79 18.07
CA LYS A 151 28.76 -27.49 17.42
C LYS A 151 27.74 -26.47 17.92
N LYS A 152 28.15 -25.20 18.03
CA LYS A 152 27.26 -24.11 18.39
C LYS A 152 26.20 -23.92 17.28
N PRO A 153 24.92 -23.73 17.62
CA PRO A 153 23.90 -23.33 16.64
C PRO A 153 24.33 -22.05 15.90
N VAL A 154 23.91 -21.91 14.64
CA VAL A 154 24.21 -20.73 13.80
C VAL A 154 22.89 -20.16 13.29
N LEU A 155 22.74 -18.83 13.38
CA LEU A 155 21.59 -18.13 12.83
C LEU A 155 21.70 -18.12 11.30
N GLY A 156 20.68 -18.64 10.61
CA GLY A 156 20.62 -18.64 9.14
C GLY A 156 20.50 -17.22 8.55
N LYS A 157 20.41 -17.13 7.22
CA LYS A 157 20.16 -15.86 6.54
C LYS A 157 18.72 -15.43 6.78
N LEU A 158 18.53 -14.24 7.36
CA LEU A 158 17.21 -13.62 7.53
C LEU A 158 16.67 -13.11 6.19
N GLN A 159 15.34 -13.00 6.08
CA GLN A 159 14.71 -12.45 4.88
C GLN A 159 15.02 -10.95 4.73
N PRO A 160 15.45 -10.49 3.54
CA PRO A 160 15.73 -9.08 3.29
C PRO A 160 14.46 -8.22 3.30
N PRO A 161 14.54 -6.92 3.61
CA PRO A 161 13.39 -6.01 3.60
C PRO A 161 12.67 -5.95 2.24
N VAL A 162 11.33 -5.82 2.27
CA VAL A 162 10.55 -5.68 1.05
C VAL A 162 10.71 -4.25 0.51
N PRO A 163 11.07 -4.06 -0.78
CA PRO A 163 11.26 -2.72 -1.32
C PRO A 163 9.96 -1.92 -1.27
N ARG A 164 10.02 -0.71 -0.71
CA ARG A 164 8.86 0.18 -0.59
C ARG A 164 8.43 0.69 -1.98
N PRO A 165 7.12 0.64 -2.31
CA PRO A 165 6.61 1.26 -3.53
C PRO A 165 7.00 2.75 -3.59
N ARG A 166 7.61 3.15 -4.71
CA ARG A 166 7.96 4.55 -4.99
C ARG A 166 6.87 5.14 -5.87
N PHE A 167 6.31 6.26 -5.44
CA PHE A 167 5.39 7.05 -6.25
C PHE A 167 6.16 8.30 -6.62
N ASN A 168 6.22 8.60 -7.92
CA ASN A 168 6.79 9.86 -8.37
C ASN A 168 5.91 10.95 -7.76
N THR A 169 6.50 11.79 -6.92
CA THR A 169 5.88 13.04 -6.47
C THR A 169 5.79 13.91 -7.71
N CYS A 170 4.79 13.68 -8.55
CA CYS A 170 4.35 14.71 -9.45
C CYS A 170 3.89 15.82 -8.51
N GLU A 171 4.51 17.00 -8.58
CA GLU A 171 4.13 18.19 -7.82
C GLU A 171 2.69 18.54 -8.17
N VAL A 172 1.75 17.88 -7.50
CA VAL A 172 0.38 18.30 -7.46
C VAL A 172 0.41 19.47 -6.49
N ASP A 173 0.29 20.66 -7.06
CA ASP A 173 0.19 21.94 -6.38
C ASP A 173 -0.96 21.85 -5.35
N ASP A 174 -0.63 21.41 -4.13
CA ASP A 174 -1.54 21.18 -3.01
C ASP A 174 -1.98 22.54 -2.40
N ASN A 175 -2.38 23.48 -3.26
CA ASN A 175 -2.89 24.79 -2.89
C ASN A 175 -4.43 24.85 -2.88
N GLU A 176 -5.13 23.71 -2.85
CA GLU A 176 -6.60 23.67 -2.71
C GLU A 176 -6.98 23.16 -1.32
N SER A 177 -7.30 24.13 -0.46
CA SER A 177 -8.32 24.03 0.59
C SER A 177 -7.91 23.36 1.91
N ALA A 178 -7.11 24.11 2.67
CA ALA A 178 -7.10 24.06 4.12
C ALA A 178 -8.40 24.65 4.70
N GLU A 179 -9.51 23.91 4.64
CA GLU A 179 -10.69 24.11 5.49
C GLU A 179 -11.40 22.77 5.70
N ASP A 180 -10.74 21.85 6.41
CA ASP A 180 -11.46 20.91 7.26
C ASP A 180 -10.66 20.71 8.55
N VAL A 181 -11.12 21.43 9.56
CA VAL A 181 -10.61 21.47 10.92
C VAL A 181 -10.99 20.14 11.59
N MET A 182 -10.13 19.13 11.53
CA MET A 182 -10.18 18.05 12.51
C MET A 182 -9.14 18.31 13.60
N ALA A 183 -9.68 18.62 14.77
CA ALA A 183 -8.96 18.85 16.00
C ALA A 183 -8.01 17.69 16.34
N PRO A 184 -6.82 17.99 16.90
CA PRO A 184 -5.93 16.96 17.42
C PRO A 184 -6.57 16.32 18.66
N ASP A 185 -6.93 15.04 18.55
CA ASP A 185 -7.25 14.21 19.71
C ASP A 185 -5.91 13.81 20.35
N GLU A 186 -5.48 14.62 21.32
CA GLU A 186 -4.35 14.32 22.20
C GLU A 186 -4.75 13.23 23.19
N ASP A 187 -4.66 11.97 22.77
CA ASP A 187 -4.44 10.87 23.73
C ASP A 187 -3.59 9.78 23.11
N SER A 188 -2.27 9.98 23.19
CA SER A 188 -1.32 8.86 23.09
C SER A 188 -0.44 8.89 24.33
N SER A 189 -1.06 8.50 25.42
CA SER A 189 -0.40 7.93 26.58
C SER A 189 0.08 6.52 26.23
N GLU A 190 1.35 6.39 25.83
CA GLU A 190 2.01 5.08 25.83
C GLU A 190 3.27 5.16 26.68
N ASP A 191 2.98 5.18 27.98
CA ASP A 191 3.81 4.66 29.05
C ASP A 191 4.01 3.15 28.85
N SER A 192 5.23 2.73 28.55
CA SER A 192 5.70 1.38 28.88
C SER A 192 7.22 1.37 28.95
N ASP A 193 7.68 1.53 30.20
CA ASP A 193 8.85 0.88 30.76
C ASP A 193 9.12 -0.49 30.11
N ASP A 194 10.30 -0.68 29.54
CA ASP A 194 10.92 -2.00 29.43
C ASP A 194 12.36 -1.89 29.91
N GLU A 195 12.52 -2.07 31.23
CA GLU A 195 13.80 -2.41 31.83
C GLU A 195 14.19 -3.84 31.42
N ARG A 196 15.33 -4.00 30.73
CA ARG A 196 16.20 -5.17 30.91
C ARG A 196 17.61 -4.99 30.36
#